data_AF-A0A3M5RCI9-F1
#
_entry.id   AF-A0A3M5RCI9-F1
#
_cell.length_a   1.000
_cell.length_b   1.000
_cell.length_c   1.000
_cell.angle_alpha   90.00
_cell.angle_beta   90.00
_cell.angle_gamma   90.00
#
_symmetry.space_group_name_H-M   'P 1'
#
loop_
_entity.id
_entity.type
_entity.pdbx_description
1 polymer ?
#
loop_
_entity_poly.entity_id
_entity_poly.type
_entity_poly.pdbx_seq_one_letter_code
_entity_poly.pdbx_strand_id
1 'polypeptide(L)'
;MFYDWVKAFQDYDYDLPKVGDVITRSFDVDTDELLSTSVPAFFAEGSYSTTFRIHVCGRRITVDGNPSRINRLDNVFGISTLEGCMRVINAVLAEYRLPPMTKCKVINRLHDGSISADGAVFQRLDLTSNFYVATPTKK
;
A
#
# COMPACT_ATOMS: atom_id res chain seq x y z
N MET A 1 -10.21 -18.55 -0.45
CA MET A 1 -9.22 -17.63 -1.02
C MET A 1 -9.18 -16.35 -0.20
N PHE A 2 -8.00 -15.79 0.05
CA PHE A 2 -7.78 -14.53 0.77
C PHE A 2 -6.67 -13.72 0.10
N TYR A 3 -6.61 -12.42 0.38
CA TYR A 3 -5.58 -11.52 -0.13
C TYR A 3 -4.31 -11.66 0.70
N ASP A 4 -3.21 -12.06 0.08
CA ASP A 4 -1.93 -12.24 0.75
C ASP A 4 -0.99 -11.05 0.54
N TRP A 5 -1.11 -10.35 -0.59
CA TRP A 5 -0.29 -9.17 -0.84
C TRP A 5 -1.08 -8.11 -1.58
N VAL A 6 -0.89 -6.86 -1.19
CA VAL A 6 -1.48 -5.69 -1.84
C VAL A 6 -0.39 -4.66 -2.10
N LYS A 7 -0.27 -4.25 -3.36
CA LYS A 7 0.47 -3.05 -3.74
C LYS A 7 -0.49 -2.07 -4.38
N ALA A 8 -0.57 -0.86 -3.84
CA ALA A 8 -1.45 0.19 -4.34
C ALA A 8 -0.81 1.57 -4.17
N PHE A 9 -1.27 2.54 -4.96
CA PHE A 9 -0.94 3.94 -4.76
C PHE A 9 -2.18 4.82 -4.88
N GLN A 10 -2.09 6.04 -4.35
CA GLN A 10 -3.07 7.09 -4.58
C GLN A 10 -2.36 8.45 -4.63
N ASP A 11 -2.77 9.26 -5.60
CA ASP A 11 -2.40 10.68 -5.68
C ASP A 11 -3.44 11.52 -4.95
N TYR A 12 -2.95 12.55 -4.26
CA TYR A 12 -3.77 13.52 -3.54
C TYR A 12 -3.64 14.90 -4.21
N ASP A 13 -4.69 15.70 -4.09
CA ASP A 13 -4.76 17.06 -4.62
C ASP A 13 -4.04 18.09 -3.73
N TYR A 14 -3.65 17.68 -2.52
CA TYR A 14 -2.92 18.48 -1.54
C TYR A 14 -1.56 17.86 -1.18
N ASP A 15 -0.69 18.68 -0.59
CA ASP A 15 0.61 18.24 -0.09
C ASP A 15 0.46 17.35 1.14
N LEU A 16 1.15 16.22 1.12
CA LEU A 16 1.06 15.22 2.18
C LEU A 16 1.95 15.56 3.38
N PRO A 17 1.58 15.12 4.60
CA PRO A 17 2.45 15.19 5.75
C PRO A 17 3.79 14.49 5.48
N LYS A 18 4.88 15.12 5.88
CA LYS A 18 6.19 14.48 5.86
C LYS A 18 6.26 13.51 7.05
N VAL A 19 6.39 12.23 6.75
CA VAL A 19 6.43 11.16 7.77
C VAL A 19 7.84 10.60 7.82
N GLY A 20 8.63 11.05 8.80
CA GLY A 20 9.99 10.59 9.03
C GLY A 20 10.97 11.74 9.30
N ASP A 21 12.13 11.41 9.85
CA ASP A 21 13.16 12.38 10.24
C ASP A 21 14.16 12.70 9.10
N VAL A 22 14.06 11.97 7.99
CA VAL A 22 14.96 12.09 6.82
C VAL A 22 14.18 12.59 5.62
N ILE A 23 14.73 13.58 4.93
CA ILE A 23 14.22 14.01 3.62
C ILE A 23 15.25 13.70 2.54
N THR A 24 14.79 13.25 1.38
CA THR A 24 15.60 13.12 0.17
C THR A 24 15.16 14.19 -0.81
N ARG A 25 16.11 14.99 -1.30
CA ARG A 25 15.89 15.95 -2.37
C ARG A 25 16.71 15.52 -3.58
N SER A 26 16.06 15.46 -4.73
CA SER A 26 16.73 15.20 -6.00
C SER A 26 16.85 16.51 -6.76
N PHE A 27 18.06 16.84 -7.17
CA PHE A 27 18.38 18.01 -7.97
C PHE A 27 18.80 17.55 -9.37
N ASP A 28 18.46 18.35 -10.36
CA ASP A 28 18.99 18.20 -11.71
C ASP A 28 20.48 18.55 -11.72
N VAL A 29 21.31 17.70 -12.32
CA VAL A 29 22.77 17.81 -12.23
C VAL A 29 23.29 19.02 -13.01
N ASP A 30 22.63 19.41 -14.09
CA ASP A 30 23.10 20.45 -15.00
C ASP A 30 22.55 21.83 -14.62
N THR A 31 21.31 21.88 -14.15
CA THR A 31 20.59 23.13 -13.85
C THR A 31 20.53 23.49 -12.36
N ASP A 32 20.88 22.56 -11.47
CA ASP A 32 20.72 22.66 -10.01
C ASP A 32 19.26 22.90 -9.56
N GLU A 33 18.29 22.61 -10.44
CA GLU A 33 16.87 22.74 -10.14
C GLU A 33 16.37 21.60 -9.26
N LEU A 34 15.50 21.91 -8.29
CA LEU A 34 14.89 20.90 -7.41
C LEU A 34 13.82 20.11 -8.18
N LEU A 35 14.11 18.85 -8.49
CA LEU A 35 13.20 17.95 -9.20
C LEU A 35 12.13 17.34 -8.27
N SER A 36 12.53 16.91 -7.08
CA SER A 36 11.59 16.30 -6.13
C SER A 36 12.05 16.37 -4.68
N THR A 37 11.08 16.31 -3.77
CA THR A 37 11.31 16.07 -2.34
C THR A 37 10.50 14.85 -1.92
N SER A 38 11.17 13.84 -1.39
CA SER A 38 10.54 12.63 -0.86
C SER A 38 11.04 12.33 0.56
N VAL A 39 10.35 11.42 1.22
CA VAL A 39 10.82 10.79 2.46
C VAL A 39 11.09 9.33 2.14
N PRO A 40 12.22 8.74 2.58
CA PRO A 40 12.48 7.32 2.36
C PRO A 40 11.29 6.47 2.80
N ALA A 41 11.04 5.39 2.06
CA ALA A 41 10.00 4.45 2.44
C ALA A 41 10.31 3.88 3.83
N PHE A 42 9.31 3.85 4.70
CA PHE A 42 9.42 3.26 6.02
C PHE A 42 8.58 1.98 6.10
N PHE A 43 8.93 1.13 7.04
CA PHE A 43 8.19 -0.08 7.33
C PHE A 43 7.34 0.14 8.56
N ALA A 44 6.03 0.00 8.42
CA ALA A 44 5.18 -0.21 9.57
C ALA A 44 5.41 -1.63 10.07
N GLU A 45 6.10 -1.76 11.20
CA GLU A 45 6.30 -3.04 11.88
C GLU A 45 5.07 -3.41 12.68
N GLY A 46 4.38 -4.46 12.26
CA GLY A 46 3.32 -5.06 13.07
C GLY A 46 3.87 -5.94 14.18
N SER A 47 3.00 -6.33 15.13
CA SER A 47 3.36 -7.07 16.36
C SER A 47 4.07 -8.43 16.17
N TYR A 48 4.19 -8.94 14.94
CA TYR A 48 4.72 -10.27 14.62
C TYR A 48 5.72 -10.26 13.44
N SER A 49 6.62 -9.27 13.40
CA SER A 49 7.69 -9.10 12.38
C SER A 49 7.16 -9.01 10.94
N THR A 50 5.92 -8.53 10.78
CA THR A 50 5.35 -8.28 9.46
C THR A 50 5.56 -6.83 9.12
N THR A 51 6.24 -6.59 8.01
CA THR A 51 6.53 -5.24 7.53
C THR A 51 5.54 -4.87 6.44
N PHE A 52 4.92 -3.71 6.60
CA PHE A 52 4.09 -3.09 5.57
C PHE A 52 4.78 -1.82 5.11
N ARG A 53 5.22 -1.79 3.86
CA ARG A 53 6.04 -0.68 3.35
C ARG A 53 5.15 0.46 2.91
N ILE A 54 5.42 1.65 3.43
CA ILE A 54 4.74 2.90 3.07
C ILE A 54 5.78 3.85 2.48
N HIS A 55 5.46 4.45 1.34
CA HIS A 55 6.31 5.44 0.69
C HIS A 55 5.49 6.69 0.35
N VAL A 56 5.96 7.85 0.83
CA VAL A 56 5.36 9.16 0.58
C VAL A 56 6.31 9.95 -0.31
N CYS A 57 5.86 10.26 -1.53
CA CYS A 57 6.64 11.03 -2.49
C CYS A 57 5.76 12.15 -3.07
N GLY A 58 6.08 13.41 -2.76
CA GLY A 58 5.23 14.54 -3.10
C GLY A 58 3.79 14.36 -2.58
N ARG A 59 2.83 14.27 -3.51
CA ARG A 59 1.41 14.04 -3.22
C ARG A 59 0.95 12.59 -3.38
N ARG A 60 1.87 11.64 -3.51
CA ARG A 60 1.56 10.22 -3.69
C ARG A 60 1.87 9.42 -2.43
N ILE A 61 0.93 8.58 -2.03
CA ILE A 61 1.18 7.47 -1.09
C ILE A 61 1.23 6.17 -1.87
N THR A 62 2.28 5.38 -1.65
CA THR A 62 2.37 3.98 -2.10
C THR A 62 2.42 3.06 -0.91
N VAL A 63 1.62 1.99 -0.97
CA VAL A 63 1.57 0.93 0.02
C VAL A 63 1.94 -0.40 -0.63
N ASP A 64 2.70 -1.23 0.08
CA ASP A 64 3.23 -2.49 -0.44
C ASP A 64 3.41 -3.47 0.73
N GLY A 65 2.52 -4.46 0.87
CA GLY A 65 2.59 -5.42 1.97
C GLY A 65 1.41 -6.38 2.11
N ASN A 66 1.45 -7.19 3.18
CA ASN A 66 0.45 -8.22 3.48
C ASN A 66 -0.59 -7.71 4.52
N PRO A 67 -1.79 -7.28 4.10
CA PRO A 67 -2.83 -6.84 5.04
C PRO A 67 -3.43 -7.99 5.86
N SER A 68 -3.30 -9.24 5.40
CA SER A 68 -3.78 -10.42 6.12
C SER A 68 -2.87 -10.85 7.28
N ARG A 69 -1.65 -10.31 7.35
CA ARG A 69 -0.62 -10.70 8.32
C ARG A 69 -0.27 -9.58 9.31
N ILE A 70 -0.35 -8.31 8.91
CA ILE A 70 -0.03 -7.20 9.82
C ILE A 70 -0.95 -7.21 11.05
N ASN A 71 -0.36 -7.11 12.24
CA ASN A 71 -1.06 -7.08 13.54
C ASN A 71 -2.02 -8.26 13.79
N ARG A 72 -1.73 -9.45 13.23
CA ARG A 72 -2.52 -10.66 13.46
C ARG A 72 -1.66 -11.83 13.91
N LEU A 73 -2.11 -12.49 14.99
CA LEU A 73 -1.49 -13.71 15.53
C LEU A 73 -1.78 -14.94 14.66
N ASP A 74 -3.02 -15.07 14.16
CA ASP A 74 -3.43 -16.13 13.23
C ASP A 74 -3.56 -15.58 11.81
N ASN A 75 -2.68 -16.06 10.92
CA ASN A 75 -2.63 -15.73 9.49
C ASN A 75 -3.00 -16.92 8.60
N VAL A 76 -3.46 -18.06 9.17
CA VAL A 76 -3.88 -19.22 8.38
C VAL A 76 -5.09 -18.84 7.51
N PHE A 77 -6.01 -18.04 8.05
CA PHE A 77 -7.14 -17.49 7.31
C PHE A 77 -7.00 -15.98 7.16
N GLY A 78 -6.60 -15.54 5.98
CA GLY A 78 -6.47 -14.12 5.65
C GLY A 78 -7.80 -13.40 5.42
N ILE A 79 -7.71 -12.14 5.02
CA ILE A 79 -8.83 -11.28 4.68
C ILE A 79 -9.34 -11.66 3.29
N SER A 80 -10.64 -11.96 3.17
CA SER A 80 -11.26 -12.42 1.92
C SER A 80 -11.82 -11.30 1.04
N THR A 81 -11.86 -10.07 1.53
CA THR A 81 -12.42 -8.92 0.80
C THR A 81 -11.40 -7.80 0.62
N LEU A 82 -11.41 -7.18 -0.56
CA LEU A 82 -10.56 -6.04 -0.83
C LEU A 82 -10.89 -4.86 0.09
N GLU A 83 -12.17 -4.66 0.42
CA GLU A 83 -12.60 -3.65 1.39
C GLU A 83 -12.02 -3.89 2.79
N GLY A 84 -11.95 -5.15 3.23
CA GLY A 84 -11.27 -5.52 4.48
C GLY A 84 -9.78 -5.20 4.44
N CYS A 85 -9.11 -5.47 3.31
CA CYS A 85 -7.70 -5.10 3.13
C CYS A 85 -7.51 -3.59 3.21
N MET A 86 -8.34 -2.81 2.51
CA MET A 86 -8.27 -1.34 2.55
C MET A 86 -8.54 -0.78 3.94
N ARG A 87 -9.41 -1.41 4.74
CA ARG A 87 -9.63 -1.01 6.14
C ARG A 87 -8.36 -1.16 6.98
N VAL A 88 -7.64 -2.28 6.83
CA VAL A 88 -6.36 -2.51 7.53
C VAL A 88 -5.31 -1.51 7.05
N ILE A 89 -5.16 -1.33 5.73
CA ILE A 89 -4.21 -0.38 5.15
C ILE A 89 -4.47 1.04 5.68
N ASN A 90 -5.73 1.49 5.67
CA ASN A 90 -6.09 2.82 6.16
C ASN A 90 -5.90 2.98 7.68
N ALA A 91 -6.08 1.90 8.45
CA ALA A 91 -5.75 1.91 9.88
C ALA A 91 -4.25 2.12 10.10
N VAL A 92 -3.39 1.42 9.34
CA VAL A 92 -1.93 1.61 9.40
C VAL A 92 -1.56 3.04 8.98
N LEU A 93 -2.14 3.57 7.89
CA LEU A 93 -1.89 4.96 7.47
C LEU A 93 -2.25 5.98 8.56
N ALA A 94 -3.34 5.74 9.29
CA ALA A 94 -3.79 6.62 10.37
C ALA A 94 -2.78 6.68 11.55
N GLU A 95 -2.07 5.59 11.84
CA GLU A 95 -1.00 5.56 12.87
C GLU A 95 0.12 6.57 12.55
N TYR A 96 0.35 6.83 11.25
CA TYR A 96 1.32 7.80 10.75
C TYR A 96 0.72 9.16 10.39
N ARG A 97 -0.54 9.41 10.75
CA ARG A 97 -1.29 10.64 10.41
C ARG A 97 -1.37 10.90 8.89
N LEU A 98 -1.30 9.84 8.09
CA LEU A 98 -1.48 9.91 6.65
C LEU A 98 -2.96 9.83 6.28
N PRO A 99 -3.39 10.51 5.20
CA PRO A 99 -4.76 10.41 4.74
C PRO A 99 -5.09 8.99 4.26
N PRO A 100 -6.36 8.56 4.38
CA PRO A 100 -6.79 7.25 3.94
C PRO A 100 -6.87 7.17 2.42
N MET A 101 -6.60 5.98 1.89
CA MET A 101 -6.89 5.66 0.51
C MET A 101 -8.39 5.44 0.30
N THR A 102 -8.93 5.92 -0.82
CA THR A 102 -10.37 5.91 -1.11
C THR A 102 -10.72 5.04 -2.33
N LYS A 103 -12.00 4.70 -2.49
CA LYS A 103 -12.47 4.00 -3.69
C LYS A 103 -12.34 4.93 -4.90
N CYS A 104 -11.62 4.47 -5.93
CA CYS A 104 -11.57 5.14 -7.22
C CYS A 104 -12.98 5.19 -7.85
N LYS A 105 -13.42 6.38 -8.24
CA LYS A 105 -14.73 6.62 -8.89
C LYS A 105 -14.55 7.19 -10.30
N VAL A 106 -13.46 7.92 -10.53
CA VAL A 106 -13.17 8.59 -11.80
C VAL A 106 -11.79 8.18 -12.28
N ILE A 107 -11.73 7.78 -13.55
CA ILE A 107 -10.48 7.47 -14.25
C ILE A 107 -10.40 8.39 -15.47
N ASN A 108 -9.39 9.24 -15.48
CA ASN A 108 -9.07 10.13 -16.59
C ASN A 108 -7.90 9.55 -17.38
N ARG A 109 -8.08 9.39 -18.68
CA ARG A 109 -6.99 9.07 -19.61
C ARG A 109 -6.45 10.38 -20.15
N LEU A 110 -5.18 10.65 -19.84
CA LEU A 110 -4.48 11.85 -20.30
C LEU A 110 -4.02 11.66 -21.75
N HIS A 111 -3.73 12.78 -22.43
CA HIS A 111 -3.36 12.78 -23.85
C HIS A 111 -2.06 12.03 -24.15
N ASP A 112 -1.17 11.93 -23.16
CA ASP A 112 0.09 11.16 -23.23
C ASP A 112 -0.11 9.66 -22.98
N GLY A 113 -1.36 9.21 -22.79
CA GLY A 113 -1.70 7.82 -22.50
C GLY A 113 -1.58 7.45 -21.02
N SER A 114 -1.17 8.38 -20.15
CA SER A 114 -1.14 8.15 -18.72
C SER A 114 -2.55 8.14 -18.11
N ILE A 115 -2.68 7.52 -16.94
CA ILE A 115 -3.95 7.38 -16.22
C ILE A 115 -3.87 8.20 -14.94
N SER A 116 -4.84 9.09 -14.75
CA SER A 116 -5.11 9.77 -13.49
C SER A 116 -6.38 9.20 -12.86
N ALA A 117 -6.36 8.96 -11.55
CA ALA A 117 -7.48 8.40 -10.80
C ALA A 117 -7.70 9.24 -9.53
N ASP A 118 -8.97 9.34 -9.09
CA ASP A 118 -9.37 10.09 -7.89
C ASP A 118 -9.34 9.25 -6.59
N GLY A 119 -8.81 8.04 -6.66
CA GLY A 119 -8.71 7.13 -5.54
C GLY A 119 -7.63 6.07 -5.71
N ALA A 120 -7.69 5.01 -4.91
CA ALA A 120 -6.68 3.97 -4.89
C ALA A 120 -6.56 3.23 -6.24
N VAL A 121 -5.33 3.11 -6.72
CA VAL A 121 -4.96 2.33 -7.90
C VAL A 121 -4.14 1.12 -7.45
N PHE A 122 -4.63 -0.08 -7.73
CA PHE A 122 -3.93 -1.32 -7.41
C PHE A 122 -2.90 -1.66 -8.48
N GLN A 123 -1.66 -1.90 -8.07
CA GLN A 123 -0.56 -2.33 -8.93
C GLN A 123 -0.35 -3.85 -8.86
N ARG A 124 -0.67 -4.48 -7.73
CA ARG A 124 -0.56 -5.92 -7.51
C ARG A 124 -1.55 -6.39 -6.45
N LEU A 125 -2.16 -7.54 -6.70
CA LEU A 125 -2.98 -8.27 -5.74
C LEU A 125 -2.59 -9.75 -5.81
N ASP A 126 -2.11 -10.30 -4.71
CA ASP A 126 -1.82 -11.73 -4.59
C ASP A 126 -2.93 -12.39 -3.78
N LEU A 127 -3.44 -13.51 -4.29
CA LEU A 127 -4.50 -14.27 -3.64
C LEU A 127 -4.04 -15.69 -3.32
N THR A 128 -4.29 -16.12 -2.09
CA THR A 128 -3.88 -17.42 -1.57
C THR A 128 -5.10 -18.25 -1.21
N SER A 129 -5.04 -19.55 -1.51
CA SER A 129 -6.03 -20.53 -1.07
C SER A 129 -5.32 -21.70 -0.42
N ASN A 130 -5.72 -22.03 0.80
CA ASN A 130 -5.22 -23.21 1.49
C ASN A 130 -5.97 -24.45 0.99
N PHE A 131 -5.24 -25.54 0.81
CA PHE A 131 -5.79 -26.85 0.47
C PHE A 131 -5.51 -27.82 1.62
N TYR A 132 -6.48 -28.68 1.91
CA TYR A 132 -6.31 -29.77 2.87
C TYR A 132 -6.51 -31.10 2.14
N VAL A 133 -5.62 -32.07 2.37
CA VAL A 133 -5.75 -33.43 1.87
C VAL A 133 -6.07 -34.35 3.04
N ALA A 134 -7.23 -35.01 3.00
CA ALA A 134 -7.59 -35.99 4.00
C ALA A 134 -6.73 -37.25 3.86
N THR A 135 -6.41 -37.90 4.99
CA THR A 135 -5.76 -39.21 4.98
C THR A 135 -6.76 -40.25 4.47
N PRO A 136 -6.41 -41.12 3.50
CA PRO A 136 -7.31 -42.17 3.07
C PRO A 136 -7.58 -43.11 4.24
N THR A 137 -8.85 -43.22 4.63
CA THR A 137 -9.30 -44.26 5.58
C THR A 137 -8.99 -45.61 4.95
N LYS A 138 -8.08 -46.38 5.56
CA LYS A 138 -7.91 -47.79 5.20
C LYS A 138 -9.25 -48.48 5.42
N LYS A 139 -9.86 -48.97 4.33
CA LYS A 139 -11.00 -49.89 4.39
C LYS A 139 -10.53 -51.27 4.84
#